data_AF-A0AB74B1D8-F1
#
_entry.id   AF-A0AB74B1D8-F1
#
_cell.length_a   1.000
_cell.length_b   1.000
_cell.length_c   1.000
_cell.angle_alpha   90.00
_cell.angle_beta   90.00
_cell.angle_gamma   90.00
#
_symmetry.space_group_name_H-M   'P 1'
#
loop_
_entity.id
_entity.type
_entity.pdbx_description
1 polymer ?
#
loop_
_entity_poly.entity_id
_entity_poly.type
_entity_poly.pdbx_seq_one_letter_code
_entity_poly.pdbx_strand_id
1 'polypeptide(L)'
;MAEEAGFKVNLIATEYATMLSEQASGNFQIGMSAWSGRPDPDGDIHQFVTCKGGQNDGKYCNAKLDELLNKARTVNDVAQRQALYNEALRLLADEVPTAYLYFDPRIIAMRNNVTGFVPNPDGLIRLANVAFKP
;
A
#
# COMPACT_ATOMS: atom_id res chain seq x y z
N MET A 1 20.29 -9.96 12.23
CA MET A 1 19.72 -10.03 10.86
C MET A 1 20.46 -9.10 9.88
N ALA A 2 20.24 -7.77 9.87
CA ALA A 2 20.95 -6.89 8.90
C ALA A 2 22.46 -6.78 9.16
N GLU A 3 22.86 -6.63 10.43
CA GLU A 3 24.27 -6.56 10.84
C GLU A 3 25.02 -7.87 10.60
N GLU A 4 24.38 -9.02 10.84
CA GLU A 4 24.92 -10.36 10.53
C GLU A 4 25.15 -10.55 9.02
N ALA A 5 24.36 -9.88 8.19
CA ALA A 5 24.53 -9.82 6.74
C ALA A 5 25.52 -8.72 6.30
N GLY A 6 26.18 -8.03 7.23
CA GLY A 6 27.20 -7.00 6.95
C GLY A 6 26.66 -5.59 6.73
N PHE A 7 25.36 -5.33 6.98
CA PHE A 7 24.75 -4.02 6.82
C PHE A 7 24.62 -3.28 8.15
N LYS A 8 25.24 -2.11 8.26
CA LYS A 8 25.01 -1.18 9.37
C LYS A 8 23.77 -0.33 9.10
N VAL A 9 22.69 -0.58 9.83
CA VAL A 9 21.44 0.18 9.73
C VAL A 9 21.40 1.25 10.82
N ASN A 10 21.20 2.51 10.43
CA ASN A 10 20.95 3.61 11.37
C ASN A 10 19.47 4.01 11.27
N LEU A 11 18.74 3.99 12.39
CA LEU A 11 17.34 4.39 12.42
C LEU A 11 17.24 5.91 12.54
N ILE A 12 16.45 6.52 11.66
CA ILE A 12 16.15 7.95 11.69
C ILE A 12 14.68 8.10 12.07
N ALA A 13 14.41 8.49 13.32
CA ALA A 13 13.06 8.74 13.79
C ALA A 13 12.64 10.17 13.38
N THR A 14 11.62 10.27 12.52
CA THR A 14 11.03 11.53 12.08
C THR A 14 9.52 11.51 12.28
N GLU A 15 8.92 12.70 12.34
CA GLU A 15 7.47 12.85 12.26
C GLU A 15 6.97 12.33 10.89
N TYR A 16 5.78 11.73 10.86
CA TYR A 16 5.27 10.98 9.71
C TYR A 16 5.18 11.79 8.41
N ALA A 17 4.62 13.01 8.46
CA ALA A 17 4.54 13.87 7.26
C ALA A 17 5.94 14.27 6.75
N THR A 18 6.87 14.52 7.68
CA THR A 18 8.27 14.77 7.35
C THR A 18 8.89 13.55 6.65
N MET A 19 8.72 12.35 7.21
CA MET A 19 9.18 11.09 6.60
C MET A 19 8.66 10.91 5.17
N LEU A 20 7.36 11.18 4.94
CA LEU A 20 6.76 11.09 3.61
C LEU A 20 7.36 12.12 2.64
N SER A 21 7.63 13.34 3.10
CA SER A 21 8.26 14.38 2.28
C SER A 21 9.69 14.01 1.88
N GLU A 22 10.47 13.41 2.79
CA GLU A 22 11.83 12.93 2.50
C GLU A 22 11.82 11.73 1.53
N GLN A 23 10.83 10.83 1.65
CA GLN A 23 10.65 9.74 0.68
C GLN A 23 10.30 10.28 -0.72
N ALA A 24 9.32 11.19 -0.80
CA ALA A 24 8.91 11.79 -2.07
C ALA A 24 10.04 12.56 -2.76
N SER A 25 10.91 13.23 -1.98
CA SER A 25 12.10 13.95 -2.48
C SER A 25 13.27 13.04 -2.86
N GLY A 26 13.22 11.76 -2.49
CA GLY A 26 14.30 10.80 -2.73
C GLY A 26 15.43 10.86 -1.69
N ASN A 27 15.26 11.59 -0.60
CA ASN A 27 16.25 11.69 0.48
C ASN A 27 16.13 10.54 1.49
N PHE A 28 16.25 9.31 1.00
CA PHE A 28 16.20 8.10 1.83
C PHE A 28 17.00 6.98 1.17
N GLN A 29 17.41 6.00 1.96
CA GLN A 29 18.01 4.75 1.45
C GLN A 29 16.98 3.61 1.51
N ILE A 30 16.28 3.51 2.64
CA ILE A 30 15.19 2.56 2.88
C ILE A 30 14.12 3.31 3.67
N GLY A 31 12.89 3.30 3.18
CA GLY A 31 11.73 3.89 3.83
C GLY A 31 10.77 2.81 4.30
N MET A 32 10.09 3.04 5.42
CA MET A 32 8.96 2.22 5.85
C MET A 32 7.68 3.01 5.62
N SER A 33 6.79 2.46 4.80
CA SER A 33 5.51 3.09 4.46
C SER A 33 4.39 2.10 4.68
N ALA A 34 3.21 2.63 5.02
CA ALA A 34 2.00 1.85 5.20
C ALA A 34 0.92 2.35 4.25
N TRP A 35 0.08 1.44 3.78
CA TRP A 35 -1.05 1.78 2.93
C TRP A 35 -2.35 1.25 3.52
N SER A 36 -3.42 2.05 3.44
CA SER A 36 -4.72 1.69 4.00
C SER A 36 -5.46 0.62 3.20
N GLY A 37 -5.09 0.41 1.93
CA GLY A 37 -5.72 -0.55 1.03
C GLY A 37 -6.96 0.00 0.31
N ARG A 38 -7.27 -0.57 -0.87
CA ARG A 38 -8.50 -0.32 -1.63
C ARG A 38 -9.13 -1.65 -2.02
N PRO A 39 -10.45 -1.72 -2.23
CA PRO A 39 -11.07 -2.94 -2.74
C PRO A 39 -10.61 -3.30 -4.16
N ASP A 40 -10.23 -2.32 -4.98
CA ASP A 40 -9.70 -2.54 -6.31
C ASP A 40 -8.16 -2.60 -6.27
N PRO A 41 -7.51 -3.66 -6.78
CA PRO A 41 -6.05 -3.79 -6.79
C PRO A 41 -5.33 -2.63 -7.46
N ASP A 42 -5.96 -1.95 -8.41
CA ASP A 42 -5.39 -0.76 -9.06
C ASP A 42 -4.99 0.31 -8.05
N GLY A 43 -5.84 0.54 -7.06
CA GLY A 43 -5.62 1.54 -6.02
C GLY A 43 -4.51 1.20 -5.02
N ASP A 44 -3.99 -0.02 -5.08
CA ASP A 44 -2.97 -0.53 -4.16
C ASP A 44 -1.59 -0.68 -4.80
N ILE A 45 -1.50 -0.81 -6.12
CA ILE A 45 -0.21 -1.03 -6.79
C ILE A 45 0.10 0.01 -7.87
N HIS A 46 -0.87 0.50 -8.64
CA HIS A 46 -0.57 1.32 -9.83
C HIS A 46 0.25 2.56 -9.50
N GLN A 47 -0.16 3.32 -8.48
CA GLN A 47 0.52 4.57 -8.11
C GLN A 47 1.91 4.38 -7.49
N PHE A 48 2.23 3.17 -7.03
CA PHE A 48 3.44 2.87 -6.27
C PHE A 48 4.54 2.23 -7.12
N VAL A 49 4.17 1.48 -8.15
CA VAL A 49 5.14 0.67 -8.92
C VAL A 49 5.18 0.97 -10.42
N THR A 50 4.30 1.84 -10.92
CA THR A 50 4.40 2.31 -12.31
C THR A 50 5.43 3.43 -12.46
N CYS A 51 6.06 3.54 -13.63
CA CYS A 51 7.12 4.51 -13.90
C CYS A 51 6.68 5.98 -13.69
N LYS A 52 5.39 6.27 -13.88
CA LYS A 52 4.79 7.59 -13.66
C LYS A 52 3.90 7.66 -12.40
N GLY A 53 4.00 6.66 -11.53
CA GLY A 53 3.26 6.59 -10.28
C GLY A 53 3.66 7.74 -9.34
N GLY A 54 2.67 8.50 -8.86
CA GLY A 54 2.93 9.66 -7.99
C GLY A 54 3.44 9.31 -6.59
N GLN A 55 3.29 8.05 -6.17
CA GLN A 55 3.77 7.53 -4.88
C GLN A 55 4.89 6.48 -5.07
N ASN A 56 5.48 6.45 -6.26
CA ASN A 56 6.65 5.62 -6.56
C ASN A 56 7.92 6.32 -6.06
N ASP A 57 8.08 6.35 -4.75
CA ASP A 57 9.18 7.05 -4.09
C ASP A 57 10.53 6.38 -4.37
N GLY A 58 10.54 5.05 -4.50
CA GLY A 58 11.72 4.25 -4.88
C GLY A 58 12.15 4.39 -6.35
N LYS A 59 11.38 5.13 -7.17
CA LYS A 59 11.65 5.39 -8.60
C LYS A 59 11.84 4.12 -9.44
N TYR A 60 11.21 3.02 -9.03
CA TYR A 60 11.24 1.77 -9.78
C TYR A 60 10.53 1.94 -11.12
N CYS A 61 11.06 1.36 -12.19
CA CYS A 61 10.43 1.48 -13.50
C CYS A 61 10.68 0.24 -14.35
N ASN A 62 9.59 -0.44 -14.72
CA ASN A 62 9.61 -1.58 -15.61
C ASN A 62 8.51 -1.41 -16.67
N ALA A 63 8.90 -1.36 -17.94
CA ALA A 63 7.96 -1.10 -19.05
C ALA A 63 6.90 -2.20 -19.19
N LYS A 64 7.23 -3.46 -18.87
CA LYS A 64 6.28 -4.57 -18.91
C LYS A 64 5.25 -4.44 -17.80
N LEU A 65 5.68 -4.06 -16.60
CA LEU A 65 4.77 -3.79 -15.49
C LEU A 65 3.80 -2.66 -15.82
N ASP A 66 4.31 -1.56 -16.38
CA ASP A 66 3.50 -0.44 -16.85
C ASP A 66 2.45 -0.90 -17.88
N GLU A 67 2.83 -1.72 -18.87
CA GLU A 67 1.91 -2.27 -19.87
C GLU A 67 0.77 -3.07 -19.20
N LEU A 68 1.12 -3.99 -18.30
CA LEU A 68 0.16 -4.87 -17.62
C LEU A 68 -0.83 -4.07 -16.77
N LEU A 69 -0.33 -3.16 -15.93
CA LEU A 69 -1.16 -2.37 -15.02
C LEU A 69 -2.02 -1.34 -15.76
N ASN A 70 -1.49 -0.72 -16.82
CA ASN A 70 -2.29 0.20 -17.64
C ASN A 70 -3.37 -0.54 -18.45
N LYS A 71 -3.09 -1.75 -18.95
CA LYS A 71 -4.10 -2.59 -19.61
C LYS A 71 -5.17 -3.07 -18.62
N ALA A 72 -4.80 -3.42 -17.39
CA ALA A 72 -5.75 -3.85 -16.38
C ALA A 72 -6.80 -2.79 -16.03
N ARG A 73 -6.47 -1.49 -16.21
CA ARG A 73 -7.40 -0.36 -16.06
C ARG A 73 -8.44 -0.22 -17.18
N THR A 74 -8.20 -0.82 -18.35
CA THR A 74 -9.09 -0.69 -19.53
C THR A 74 -10.00 -1.90 -19.73
N VAL A 75 -9.75 -3.00 -19.00
CA VAL A 75 -10.51 -4.24 -19.07
C VAL A 75 -11.59 -4.25 -17.99
N ASN A 76 -12.84 -4.55 -18.34
CA ASN A 76 -13.95 -4.66 -17.39
C ASN A 76 -14.23 -6.09 -16.92
N ASP A 77 -13.80 -7.10 -17.70
CA ASP A 77 -13.97 -8.51 -17.32
C ASP A 77 -13.05 -8.87 -16.16
N VAL A 78 -13.64 -9.35 -15.06
CA VAL A 78 -12.92 -9.61 -13.81
C VAL A 78 -11.85 -10.69 -13.98
N ALA A 79 -12.14 -11.76 -14.72
CA ALA A 79 -11.19 -12.85 -14.91
C ALA A 79 -9.98 -12.41 -15.75
N GLN A 80 -10.21 -11.63 -16.81
CA GLN A 80 -9.14 -11.05 -17.62
C GLN A 80 -8.30 -10.04 -16.83
N ARG A 81 -8.93 -9.17 -16.02
CA ARG A 81 -8.20 -8.25 -15.13
C ARG A 81 -7.34 -9.03 -14.13
N GLN A 82 -7.88 -10.08 -13.52
CA GLN A 82 -7.16 -10.90 -12.56
C GLN A 82 -5.94 -11.58 -13.19
N ALA A 83 -6.03 -12.06 -14.44
CA ALA A 83 -4.89 -12.63 -15.14
C ALA A 83 -3.75 -11.61 -15.33
N LEU A 84 -4.07 -10.35 -15.68
CA LEU A 84 -3.10 -9.27 -15.80
C LEU A 84 -2.43 -8.93 -14.46
N TYR A 85 -3.21 -8.84 -13.38
CA TYR A 85 -2.67 -8.61 -12.04
C TYR A 85 -1.78 -9.75 -11.56
N ASN A 86 -2.12 -11.01 -11.86
CA ASN A 86 -1.27 -12.15 -11.50
C ASN A 86 0.10 -12.08 -12.19
N GLU A 87 0.17 -11.66 -13.45
CA GLU A 87 1.45 -11.47 -14.16
C GLU A 87 2.25 -10.31 -13.56
N ALA A 88 1.59 -9.18 -13.28
CA ALA A 88 2.21 -8.02 -12.64
C ALA A 88 2.77 -8.36 -11.25
N LEU A 89 2.02 -9.09 -10.42
CA LEU A 89 2.42 -9.48 -9.07
C LEU A 89 3.58 -10.49 -9.08
N ARG A 90 3.65 -11.39 -10.07
CA ARG A 90 4.82 -12.28 -10.24
C ARG A 90 6.08 -11.47 -10.53
N LEU A 91 6.01 -10.53 -11.46
CA LEU A 91 7.13 -9.66 -11.80
C LEU A 91 7.61 -8.85 -10.58
N LEU A 92 6.68 -8.31 -9.79
CA LEU A 92 7.00 -7.60 -8.54
C LEU A 92 7.61 -8.52 -7.47
N ALA A 93 7.18 -9.78 -7.40
CA ALA A 93 7.76 -10.76 -6.48
C ALA A 93 9.17 -11.18 -6.89
N ASP A 94 9.48 -11.19 -8.19
CA ASP A 94 10.81 -11.52 -8.70
C ASP A 94 11.80 -10.35 -8.55
N GLU A 95 11.35 -9.11 -8.82
CA GLU A 95 12.23 -7.93 -8.82
C GLU A 95 12.30 -7.21 -7.45
N VAL A 96 11.32 -7.43 -6.57
CA VAL A 96 11.24 -6.91 -5.19
C VAL A 96 11.61 -5.42 -5.06
N PRO A 97 10.97 -4.51 -5.82
CA PRO A 97 11.21 -3.07 -5.66
C PRO A 97 10.72 -2.54 -4.31
N THR A 98 9.81 -3.27 -3.65
CA THR A 98 9.31 -3.00 -2.31
C THR A 98 9.08 -4.32 -1.60
N ALA A 99 9.59 -4.44 -0.38
CA ALA A 99 9.38 -5.62 0.46
C ALA A 99 8.06 -5.47 1.25
N TYR A 100 7.05 -6.28 0.91
CA TYR A 100 5.80 -6.34 1.67
C TYR A 100 5.99 -7.18 2.93
N LEU A 101 5.89 -6.55 4.10
CA LEU A 101 6.22 -7.20 5.38
C LEU A 101 5.01 -7.87 6.03
N TYR A 102 3.85 -7.21 6.06
CA TYR A 102 2.65 -7.72 6.71
C TYR A 102 1.40 -6.93 6.28
N PHE A 103 0.23 -7.51 6.57
CA PHE A 103 -1.06 -6.82 6.56
C PHE A 103 -1.52 -6.63 7.99
N ASP A 104 -1.77 -5.38 8.38
CA ASP A 104 -2.07 -5.01 9.77
C ASP A 104 -3.51 -5.38 10.17
N PRO A 105 -3.74 -6.20 11.21
CA PRO A 105 -5.08 -6.44 11.71
C PRO A 105 -5.71 -5.16 12.25
N ARG A 106 -6.85 -4.76 11.68
CA ARG A 106 -7.61 -3.60 12.15
C ARG A 106 -8.42 -3.95 13.40
N ILE A 107 -7.88 -3.62 14.57
CA ILE A 107 -8.58 -3.78 15.85
C ILE A 107 -9.32 -2.48 16.18
N ILE A 108 -10.63 -2.56 16.36
CA ILE A 108 -11.49 -1.42 16.72
C ILE A 108 -12.14 -1.70 18.07
N ALA A 109 -11.77 -0.92 19.08
CA ALA A 109 -12.39 -0.95 20.39
C ALA A 109 -13.52 0.09 20.47
N MET A 110 -14.68 -0.33 20.97
CA MET A 110 -15.82 0.56 21.19
C MET A 110 -16.47 0.29 22.55
N ARG A 111 -17.12 1.31 23.12
CA ARG A 111 -17.91 1.14 24.34
C ARG A 111 -19.10 0.22 24.06
N ASN A 112 -19.52 -0.55 25.06
CA ASN A 112 -20.67 -1.47 24.93
C ASN A 112 -22.00 -0.77 24.61
N ASN A 113 -22.10 0.53 24.87
CA ASN A 113 -23.26 1.34 24.52
C ASN A 113 -23.17 1.98 23.12
N VAL A 114 -22.11 1.77 22.34
CA VAL A 114 -22.06 2.21 20.94
C VAL A 114 -22.86 1.23 20.06
N THR A 115 -23.65 1.77 19.14
CA THR A 115 -24.48 1.01 18.19
C THR A 115 -24.39 1.62 16.80
N GLY A 116 -24.65 0.82 15.76
CA GLY A 116 -24.70 1.26 14.36
C GLY A 116 -23.33 1.43 13.67
N PHE A 117 -22.23 1.12 14.36
CA PHE A 117 -20.91 1.07 13.74
C PHE A 117 -20.74 -0.19 12.89
N VAL A 118 -20.29 0.00 11.65
CA VAL A 118 -19.91 -1.08 10.73
C VAL A 118 -18.45 -0.86 10.32
N PRO A 119 -17.54 -1.81 10.65
CA PRO A 119 -16.15 -1.75 10.17
C PRO A 119 -16.10 -1.73 8.65
N ASN A 120 -15.23 -0.89 8.08
CA ASN A 120 -14.99 -0.88 6.65
C ASN A 120 -13.66 -1.55 6.32
N PRO A 121 -13.56 -2.28 5.18
CA PRO A 121 -12.32 -2.96 4.78
C PRO A 121 -11.11 -2.02 4.59
N ASP A 122 -11.33 -0.74 4.27
CA ASP A 122 -10.27 0.28 4.17
C ASP A 122 -9.78 0.81 5.52
N GLY A 123 -10.40 0.39 6.62
CA GLY A 123 -10.09 0.82 7.98
C GLY A 123 -10.58 2.23 8.33
N LEU A 124 -11.28 2.93 7.42
CA LEU A 124 -11.79 4.27 7.70
C LEU A 124 -13.04 4.20 8.58
N ILE A 125 -13.03 5.02 9.63
CA ILE A 125 -14.15 5.15 10.57
C ILE A 125 -15.24 6.00 9.92
N ARG A 126 -16.40 5.39 9.67
CA ARG A 126 -17.60 6.08 9.16
C ARG A 126 -18.64 6.14 10.27
N LEU A 127 -18.97 7.35 10.75
CA LEU A 127 -19.82 7.56 11.92
C LEU A 127 -21.29 7.90 11.61
N ALA A 128 -21.67 7.94 10.33
CA ALA A 128 -22.98 8.43 9.90
C ALA A 128 -24.18 7.73 10.58
N ASN A 129 -24.05 6.45 10.91
CA ASN A 129 -25.11 5.66 11.54
C ASN A 129 -24.81 5.31 13.01
N VAL A 130 -23.81 5.95 13.62
CA VAL A 130 -23.33 5.60 14.96
C VAL A 130 -24.07 6.40 16.03
N ALA A 131 -24.56 5.71 17.06
CA ALA A 131 -25.23 6.32 18.20
C ALA A 131 -24.84 5.66 19.52
N PHE A 132 -25.18 6.30 20.64
CA PHE A 132 -25.15 5.68 21.96
C PHE A 132 -26.53 5.10 22.29
N LYS A 133 -26.54 3.89 22.86
CA LYS A 133 -27.72 3.34 23.54
C LYS A 133 -28.05 4.26 24.73
N PRO A 134 -29.33 4.59 24.94
CA PRO A 134 -29.76 5.31 26.14
C PRO A 134 -29.44 4.54 27.41
#